data_AF-A0A1Z9P995-F1
#
_entry.id   AF-A0A1Z9P995-F1
#
_cell.length_a   1.000
_cell.length_b   1.000
_cell.length_c   1.000
_cell.angle_alpha   90.00
_cell.angle_beta   90.00
_cell.angle_gamma   90.00
#
_symmetry.space_group_name_H-M   'P 1'
#
loop_
_entity.id
_entity.type
_entity.pdbx_description
1 polymer ?
#
loop_
_entity_poly.entity_id
_entity_poly.type
_entity_poly.pdbx_seq_one_letter_code
_entity_poly.pdbx_strand_id
1 'polypeptide(L)' 'MKKILLIPVSLILMGCSNDAAYEWGFKTTYTASCKPERGKEVCECEANKLLENFSQSELNNGDLDKVKVISIIKECEKSD' A
#
# COMPACT_ATOMS: atom_id res chain seq x y z
N MET A 1 -11.02 -8.34 36.10
CA MET A 1 -10.11 -7.18 35.95
C MET A 1 -8.66 -7.67 36.06
N LYS A 2 -7.87 -7.59 34.99
CA LYS A 2 -6.40 -7.51 35.09
C LYS A 2 -5.84 -7.04 33.75
N LYS A 3 -5.40 -5.77 33.75
CA LYS A 3 -4.59 -5.17 32.69
C LYS A 3 -3.23 -5.85 32.71
N ILE A 4 -2.76 -6.35 31.57
CA ILE A 4 -1.34 -6.64 31.36
C ILE A 4 -0.96 -5.96 30.05
N LEU A 5 -0.60 -4.68 30.21
CA LEU A 5 0.33 -3.95 29.37
C LEU A 5 1.68 -4.66 29.48
N LEU A 6 2.32 -5.00 28.35
CA LEU A 6 3.72 -5.42 28.16
C LEU A 6 3.78 -5.83 26.65
N ILE A 7 4.71 -5.43 25.78
CA ILE A 7 6.16 -5.25 25.93
C ILE A 7 6.69 -4.28 24.83
N PRO A 8 7.97 -3.89 24.84
CA PRO A 8 8.43 -2.54 24.54
C PRO A 8 8.61 -2.30 23.04
N VAL A 9 8.27 -1.10 22.57
CA VAL A 9 8.78 -0.62 21.27
C VAL A 9 10.24 -0.25 21.47
N SER A 10 11.08 -1.27 21.63
CA SER A 10 12.52 -1.13 21.41
C SER A 10 12.68 -0.77 19.95
N LEU A 11 12.81 0.53 19.70
CA LEU A 11 13.77 1.02 18.72
C LEU A 11 15.00 0.11 18.80
N ILE A 12 15.25 -0.65 17.74
CA ILE A 12 16.54 -1.05 17.17
C ILE A 12 16.23 -2.22 16.23
N LEU A 13 16.18 -1.91 14.94
CA LEU A 13 16.91 -2.69 13.93
C LEU A 13 17.19 -1.77 12.75
N MET A 14 18.44 -1.30 12.77
CA MET A 14 19.12 -0.62 11.67
C MET A 14 19.14 -1.52 10.43
N GLY A 15 18.95 -0.87 9.27
CA GLY A 15 19.62 -1.22 8.01
C GLY A 15 19.32 -2.61 7.43
N CYS A 16 18.20 -2.71 6.70
CA CYS A 16 17.90 -3.63 5.58
C CYS A 16 16.38 -3.92 5.48
N SER A 17 15.48 -2.93 5.60
CA SER A 17 14.02 -3.21 5.50
C SER A 17 13.14 -2.00 5.18
N ASN A 18 13.68 -0.93 4.57
CA ASN A 18 12.88 0.28 4.36
C ASN A 18 11.78 0.05 3.30
N ASP A 19 12.08 -0.71 2.26
CA ASP A 19 11.15 -0.99 1.16
C ASP A 19 10.00 -1.90 1.58
N ALA A 20 10.26 -3.03 2.26
CA ALA A 20 9.19 -3.95 2.67
C ALA A 20 8.23 -3.33 3.70
N ALA A 21 8.75 -2.56 4.66
CA ALA A 21 7.91 -1.84 5.62
C ALA A 21 7.09 -0.74 4.93
N TYR A 22 7.69 -0.03 3.96
CA TYR A 22 7.00 0.97 3.15
C TYR A 22 5.90 0.34 2.29
N GLU A 23 6.19 -0.73 1.56
CA GLU A 23 5.22 -1.45 0.72
C GLU A 23 4.01 -1.88 1.54
N TRP A 24 4.24 -2.46 2.73
CA TRP A 24 3.15 -2.90 3.61
C TRP A 24 2.30 -1.71 4.11
N GLY A 25 2.94 -0.62 4.51
CA GLY A 25 2.25 0.61 4.93
C GLY A 25 1.44 1.25 3.80
N PHE A 26 2.01 1.31 2.60
CA PHE A 26 1.34 1.81 1.40
C PHE A 26 0.13 0.95 1.05
N LYS A 27 0.29 -0.38 0.96
CA LYS A 27 -0.82 -1.30 0.65
C LYS A 27 -1.97 -1.14 1.64
N THR A 28 -1.67 -1.11 2.94
CA THR A 28 -2.67 -0.96 4.00
C THR A 28 -3.42 0.37 3.91
N THR A 29 -2.69 1.47 3.69
CA THR A 29 -3.29 2.82 3.59
C THR A 29 -4.12 2.97 2.31
N TYR A 30 -3.61 2.46 1.18
CA TYR A 30 -4.29 2.51 -0.11
C TYR A 30 -5.57 1.68 -0.09
N THR A 31 -5.51 0.42 0.36
CA THR A 31 -6.70 -0.43 0.47
C THR A 31 -7.74 0.11 1.44
N ALA A 32 -7.33 0.74 2.55
CA ALA A 32 -8.26 1.39 3.47
C ALA A 32 -8.95 2.63 2.86
N SER A 33 -8.26 3.33 1.95
CA SER A 33 -8.78 4.53 1.27
C SER A 33 -9.50 4.21 -0.05
N CYS A 34 -9.27 3.01 -0.59
CA CYS A 34 -9.87 2.55 -1.82
C CYS A 34 -11.38 2.39 -1.62
N LYS A 35 -12.16 2.90 -2.59
CA LYS A 35 -13.61 3.00 -2.46
C LYS A 35 -14.23 1.61 -2.26
N PRO A 36 -15.10 1.41 -1.26
CA PRO A 36 -15.67 0.10 -0.92
C PRO A 36 -16.53 -0.51 -2.03
N GLU A 37 -16.97 0.29 -3.01
CA GLU A 37 -17.79 -0.18 -4.14
C GLU A 37 -17.02 -1.07 -5.14
N ARG A 38 -15.68 -1.04 -5.15
CA ARG A 38 -14.87 -1.81 -6.12
C ARG A 38 -14.44 -3.20 -5.64
N GLY A 39 -14.69 -3.55 -4.37
CA GLY A 39 -14.23 -4.81 -3.80
C GLY A 39 -12.77 -4.79 -3.30
N LYS A 40 -12.49 -5.59 -2.27
CA LYS A 40 -11.18 -5.63 -1.59
C LYS A 40 -10.07 -6.15 -2.51
N GLU A 41 -10.38 -7.12 -3.37
CA GLU A 41 -9.43 -7.76 -4.29
C GLU A 41 -8.94 -6.77 -5.36
N VAL A 42 -9.85 -5.99 -5.95
CA VAL A 42 -9.50 -4.91 -6.90
C VAL A 42 -8.56 -3.89 -6.25
N CYS A 43 -8.86 -3.47 -5.01
CA CYS A 43 -8.04 -2.52 -4.27
C CYS A 43 -6.64 -3.07 -3.92
N GLU A 44 -6.53 -4.36 -3.60
CA GLU A 44 -5.25 -5.02 -3.36
C GLU A 44 -4.43 -5.15 -4.65
N CYS A 45 -5.09 -5.49 -5.77
CA CYS A 45 -4.48 -5.52 -7.09
C CYS A 45 -3.90 -4.14 -7.47
N GLU A 46 -4.68 -3.07 -7.31
CA GLU A 46 -4.25 -1.71 -7.61
C GLU A 46 -3.01 -1.33 -6.80
N ALA A 47 -3.02 -1.58 -5.49
CA ALA A 47 -1.89 -1.25 -4.62
C ALA A 47 -0.61 -2.01 -4.99
N ASN A 48 -0.72 -3.30 -5.34
CA ASN A 48 0.42 -4.08 -5.81
C ASN A 48 0.98 -3.53 -7.12
N LYS A 49 0.12 -3.29 -8.12
CA LYS A 49 0.54 -2.76 -9.41
C LYS A 49 1.13 -1.37 -9.30
N LEU A 50 0.64 -0.52 -8.41
CA LEU A 50 1.21 0.80 -8.16
C LEU A 50 2.66 0.69 -7.66
N LEU A 51 2.93 -0.23 -6.72
CA LEU A 51 4.30 -0.47 -6.22
C LEU A 51 5.23 -1.08 -7.28
N GLU A 52 4.70 -1.89 -8.20
CA GLU A 52 5.47 -2.45 -9.32
C GLU A 52 5.80 -1.40 -10.41
N ASN A 53 4.96 -0.37 -10.53
CA ASN A 53 5.00 0.55 -11.66
C ASN A 53 5.56 1.94 -11.33
N PHE A 54 5.69 2.29 -10.06
CA PHE A 54 6.13 3.58 -9.59
C PHE A 54 7.13 3.44 -8.45
N SER A 55 8.13 4.32 -8.42
CA SER A 55 9.04 4.43 -7.30
C SER A 55 8.33 4.96 -6.05
N GLN A 56 8.90 4.66 -4.89
CA GLN A 56 8.45 5.23 -3.61
C GLN A 56 8.36 6.76 -3.64
N SER A 57 9.30 7.44 -4.29
CA SER A 57 9.28 8.91 -4.41
C SER A 57 8.09 9.44 -5.22
N GLU A 58 7.74 8.77 -6.32
CA GLU A 58 6.59 9.15 -7.16
C GLU A 58 5.27 8.96 -6.39
N LEU A 59 5.15 7.83 -5.69
CA LEU A 59 3.99 7.52 -4.85
C LEU A 59 3.83 8.51 -3.68
N ASN A 60 4.93 8.90 -3.03
CA ASN A 60 4.91 9.84 -1.90
C ASN A 60 4.59 11.28 -2.34
N ASN A 61 5.12 11.71 -3.48
CA ASN A 61 4.93 13.07 -4.00
C ASN A 61 3.62 13.23 -4.79
N GLY A 62 2.93 12.13 -5.09
CA GLY A 62 1.73 12.13 -5.93
C GLY A 62 2.02 12.45 -7.41
N ASP A 63 3.29 12.34 -7.82
CA ASP A 63 3.73 12.56 -9.21
C ASP A 63 3.53 11.28 -10.02
N LEU A 64 2.26 10.89 -10.13
CA LEU A 64 1.85 9.67 -10.82
C LEU A 64 1.35 10.01 -12.20
N ASP A 65 1.89 9.33 -13.21
CA ASP A 65 1.34 9.36 -14.56
C ASP A 65 -0.12 8.89 -14.52
N LYS A 66 -1.04 9.84 -14.72
CA LYS A 66 -2.48 9.59 -14.63
C LYS A 66 -2.95 8.58 -15.67
N VAL A 67 -2.34 8.52 -16.85
CA VAL A 67 -2.70 7.55 -17.90
C VAL A 67 -2.35 6.14 -17.43
N LYS A 68 -1.17 5.98 -16.84
CA LYS A 68 -0.70 4.71 -16.28
C LYS A 68 -1.54 4.26 -15.08
N VAL A 69 -1.88 5.17 -14.17
CA VAL A 69 -2.78 4.88 -13.04
C VAL A 69 -4.16 4.41 -13.52
N ILE A 70 -4.76 5.10 -14.50
CA ILE A 70 -6.05 4.70 -15.08
C ILE A 70 -5.95 3.32 -15.74
N SER A 71 -4.83 3.00 -16.39
CA SER A 71 -4.60 1.68 -16.98
C SER A 71 -4.55 0.58 -15.91
N ILE A 72 -3.87 0.82 -14.79
CA ILE A 72 -3.78 -0.12 -13.67
C ILE A 72 -5.18 -0.40 -13.08
N ILE A 73 -5.96 0.65 -12.82
CA ILE A 73 -7.33 0.52 -12.28
C ILE A 73 -8.17 -0.36 -13.19
N LYS A 74 -8.18 -0.07 -14.50
CA LYS A 74 -8.94 -0.85 -15.49
C LYS A 74 -8.48 -2.30 -15.61
N GLU A 75 -7.23 -2.61 -15.33
CA GLU A 75 -6.73 -3.98 -15.37
C GLU A 75 -7.23 -4.77 -14.16
N CYS A 76 -7.20 -4.16 -12.98
CA CYS A 76 -7.69 -4.78 -11.75
C CYS A 76 -9.20 -4.96 -11.77
N GLU A 77 -9.96 -3.99 -12.31
CA GLU A 77 -11.43 -4.09 -12.46
C GLU A 77 -11.89 -5.16 -13.46
N LYS A 78 -11.02 -5.59 -14.39
CA LYS A 78 -11.33 -6.65 -15.37
C LYS A 78 -11.00 -8.06 -14.87
N SER A 79 -10.32 -8.15 -13.73
CA SER A 79 -9.86 -9.41 -13.14
C SER A 79 -10.86 -9.97 -12.12
N ASP A 80 -11.95 -9.24 -11.83
CA ASP A 80 -13.10 -9.60 -10.98
C ASP A 80 -14.27 -10.07 -11.86
#